data_AF-A0A3D0QVM7-F1
#
_entry.id   AF-A0A3D0QVM7-F1
#
_cell.length_a   1.000
_cell.length_b   1.000
_cell.length_c   1.000
_cell.angle_alpha   90.00
_cell.angle_beta   90.00
_cell.angle_gamma   90.00
#
_symmetry.space_group_name_H-M   'P 1'
#
loop_
_entity.id
_entity.type
_entity.pdbx_description
1 polymer ?
#
loop_
_entity_poly.entity_id
_entity_poly.type
_entity_poly.pdbx_seq_one_letter_code
_entity_poly.pdbx_strand_id
1 'polypeptide(L)'
;MRILSPTILFALHGRFALHPWLDGSTVADAYGLLHTRSRLMGLTTSPVAPAAVALWEMNEAGQNWYASELGARVAWFQIGLPPGRDAVLPVFAAVAEGAAAVGRVGTLELGAVQVLVPLQVQSKAAHLAIGADWFVNEDPQARTQVRVEVDAGEPQALSGRDLRSVLDRLRLGYVRFHDADPLRTPLMLAPDGFGDDWMGPTRTPIAFDATISAWTVDAVGWLVTVVVECCRIAGVEGPVQVTVSRDAEPA
;
A
#
# COMPACT_ATOMS: atom_id res chain seq x y z
N MET A 1 -14.50 7.63 -23.47
CA MET A 1 -13.71 6.64 -22.70
C MET A 1 -14.48 6.40 -21.41
N ARG A 2 -15.02 5.19 -21.19
CA ARG A 2 -15.76 4.87 -19.96
C ARG A 2 -14.78 4.95 -18.79
N ILE A 3 -15.11 5.72 -17.77
CA ILE A 3 -14.36 5.72 -16.52
C ILE A 3 -14.51 4.30 -15.95
N LEU A 4 -13.44 3.51 -16.03
CA LEU A 4 -13.25 2.34 -15.17
C LEU A 4 -13.34 2.89 -13.75
N SER A 5 -14.13 2.24 -12.89
CA SER A 5 -14.26 2.64 -11.48
C SER A 5 -12.89 2.93 -10.87
N PRO A 6 -12.72 4.03 -10.10
CA PRO A 6 -11.44 4.35 -9.50
C PRO A 6 -10.94 3.13 -8.71
N THR A 7 -9.71 2.73 -8.95
CA THR A 7 -9.19 1.44 -8.49
C THR A 7 -7.95 1.68 -7.64
N ILE A 8 -7.89 1.05 -6.47
CA ILE A 8 -6.65 0.92 -5.70
C ILE A 8 -5.99 -0.38 -6.10
N LEU A 9 -4.68 -0.33 -6.28
CA LEU A 9 -3.88 -1.51 -6.44
C LEU A 9 -2.80 -1.54 -5.37
N PHE A 10 -2.51 -2.72 -4.85
CA PHE A 10 -1.37 -2.90 -3.96
C PHE A 10 -0.69 -4.24 -4.16
N ALA A 11 0.61 -4.26 -3.87
CA ALA A 11 1.46 -5.42 -3.95
C ALA A 11 2.26 -5.60 -2.65
N LEU A 12 2.43 -6.85 -2.26
CA LEU A 12 3.26 -7.27 -1.14
C LEU A 12 4.51 -7.95 -1.71
N HIS A 13 5.67 -7.40 -1.37
CA HIS A 13 6.97 -7.92 -1.78
C HIS A 13 7.69 -8.52 -0.58
N GLY A 14 8.42 -9.59 -0.78
CA GLY A 14 9.06 -10.32 0.30
C GLY A 14 9.42 -11.75 -0.06
N ARG A 15 10.00 -12.44 0.91
CA ARG A 15 10.12 -13.90 0.85
C ARG A 15 8.84 -14.53 1.38
N PHE A 16 8.48 -15.67 0.80
CA PHE A 16 7.29 -16.39 1.20
C PHE A 16 7.60 -17.86 1.41
N ALA A 17 7.12 -18.38 2.55
CA ALA A 17 7.20 -19.79 2.89
C ALA A 17 5.79 -20.35 3.05
N LEU A 18 5.44 -21.33 2.21
CA LEU A 18 4.17 -22.06 2.33
C LEU A 18 4.07 -22.75 3.69
N HIS A 19 2.85 -22.76 4.25
CA HIS A 19 2.58 -23.56 5.44
C HIS A 19 2.79 -25.05 5.14
N PRO A 20 3.42 -25.83 6.05
CA PRO A 20 3.85 -27.20 5.77
C PRO A 20 2.70 -28.20 5.56
N TRP A 21 1.47 -27.83 5.90
CA TRP A 21 0.27 -28.66 5.72
C TRP A 21 -0.49 -28.39 4.41
N LEU A 22 -0.06 -27.41 3.60
CA LEU A 22 -0.63 -27.17 2.29
C LEU A 22 0.18 -27.93 1.24
N ASP A 23 -0.50 -28.78 0.46
CA ASP A 23 0.08 -29.26 -0.79
C ASP A 23 -0.08 -28.17 -1.86
N GLY A 24 0.95 -27.96 -2.68
CA GLY A 24 0.94 -26.90 -3.71
C GLY A 24 -0.21 -27.01 -4.72
N SER A 25 -0.91 -28.15 -4.76
CA SER A 25 -2.05 -28.44 -5.66
C SER A 25 -3.40 -27.91 -5.17
N THR A 26 -3.56 -27.58 -3.88
CA THR A 26 -4.85 -27.16 -3.30
C THR A 26 -4.82 -25.77 -2.66
N VAL A 27 -3.73 -25.03 -2.89
CA VAL A 27 -3.57 -23.68 -2.34
C VAL A 27 -4.59 -22.74 -2.98
N ALA A 28 -5.43 -22.13 -2.15
CA ALA A 28 -6.37 -21.11 -2.59
C ALA A 28 -5.62 -19.92 -3.22
N ASP A 29 -6.18 -19.37 -4.29
CA ASP A 29 -5.62 -18.19 -4.94
C ASP A 29 -5.82 -16.92 -4.10
N ALA A 30 -4.98 -15.91 -4.37
CA ALA A 30 -4.98 -14.67 -3.62
C ALA A 30 -6.33 -13.93 -3.71
N TYR A 31 -6.94 -13.94 -4.91
CA TYR A 31 -8.22 -13.29 -5.17
C TYR A 31 -9.32 -13.87 -4.28
N GLY A 32 -9.48 -15.19 -4.29
CA GLY A 32 -10.50 -15.93 -3.54
C GLY A 32 -10.36 -15.74 -2.03
N LEU A 33 -9.13 -15.71 -1.52
CA LEU A 33 -8.86 -15.46 -0.10
C LEU A 33 -9.23 -14.04 0.33
N LEU A 34 -8.76 -13.02 -0.40
CA LEU A 34 -9.09 -11.62 -0.08
C LEU A 34 -10.60 -11.38 -0.25
N HIS A 35 -11.21 -11.90 -1.31
CA HIS A 35 -12.64 -11.74 -1.55
C HIS A 35 -13.48 -12.41 -0.44
N THR A 36 -13.15 -13.64 -0.06
CA THR A 36 -13.87 -14.37 1.02
C THR A 36 -13.76 -13.63 2.35
N ARG A 37 -12.56 -13.16 2.69
CA ARG A 37 -12.34 -12.41 3.93
C ARG A 37 -13.02 -11.05 3.91
N SER A 38 -12.94 -10.31 2.80
CA SER A 38 -13.64 -9.03 2.62
C SER A 38 -15.15 -9.19 2.80
N ARG A 39 -15.73 -10.30 2.31
CA ARG A 39 -17.15 -10.61 2.52
C ARG A 39 -17.47 -10.92 3.98
N LEU A 40 -16.62 -11.70 4.65
CA LEU A 40 -16.79 -12.01 6.07
C LEU A 40 -16.78 -10.74 6.94
N MET A 41 -15.94 -9.77 6.58
CA MET A 41 -15.80 -8.50 7.29
C MET A 41 -16.82 -7.43 6.85
N GLY A 42 -17.71 -7.75 5.89
CA GLY A 42 -18.68 -6.79 5.35
C GLY A 42 -18.05 -5.64 4.55
N LEU A 43 -16.80 -5.79 4.10
CA LEU A 43 -16.04 -4.78 3.37
C LEU A 43 -16.38 -4.75 1.87
N THR A 44 -17.03 -5.80 1.36
CA THR A 44 -17.47 -5.88 -0.03
C THR A 44 -18.92 -6.31 -0.12
N THR A 45 -19.55 -6.09 -1.29
CA THR A 45 -20.94 -6.48 -1.50
C THR A 45 -21.08 -8.01 -1.50
N SER A 46 -22.20 -8.50 -0.97
CA SER A 46 -22.56 -9.91 -1.06
C SER A 46 -23.98 -10.05 -1.60
N PRO A 47 -24.24 -11.00 -2.52
CA PRO A 47 -25.58 -11.21 -3.06
C PRO A 47 -26.58 -11.75 -2.03
N VAL A 48 -26.09 -12.37 -0.95
CA VAL A 48 -26.94 -13.00 0.09
C VAL A 48 -27.32 -12.01 1.20
N ALA A 49 -26.47 -11.01 1.43
CA ALA A 49 -26.70 -9.93 2.38
C ALA A 49 -25.91 -8.71 1.87
N PRO A 50 -26.52 -7.82 1.07
CA PRO A 50 -25.81 -6.64 0.61
C PRO A 50 -25.35 -5.85 1.83
N ALA A 51 -24.04 -5.66 1.97
CA ALA A 51 -23.52 -4.73 2.95
C ALA A 51 -24.22 -3.39 2.73
N ALA A 52 -24.73 -2.78 3.81
CA ALA A 52 -25.41 -1.48 3.70
C ALA A 52 -24.52 -0.44 3.00
N VAL A 53 -23.19 -0.61 3.12
CA VAL A 53 -22.14 0.29 2.64
C VAL A 53 -20.87 -0.55 2.35
N ALA A 54 -20.75 -1.16 1.15
CA ALA A 54 -19.50 -1.85 0.77
C ALA A 54 -18.33 -0.85 0.67
N LEU A 55 -17.15 -1.23 1.14
CA LEU A 55 -15.95 -0.39 1.13
C LEU A 55 -15.22 -0.47 -0.22
N TRP A 56 -15.17 -1.67 -0.82
CA TRP A 56 -14.59 -1.89 -2.15
C TRP A 56 -15.25 -3.07 -2.88
N GLU A 57 -14.96 -3.18 -4.18
CA GLU A 57 -15.23 -4.32 -5.05
C GLU A 57 -13.92 -5.02 -5.40
N MET A 58 -13.98 -6.33 -5.66
CA MET A 58 -12.79 -7.12 -6.02
C MET A 58 -12.67 -7.20 -7.54
N ASN A 59 -11.55 -6.72 -8.10
CA ASN A 59 -11.33 -6.76 -9.55
C ASN A 59 -10.44 -7.95 -9.94
N GLU A 60 -9.19 -7.93 -9.52
CA GLU A 60 -8.18 -8.92 -9.93
C GLU A 60 -7.15 -9.11 -8.82
N ALA A 61 -6.45 -10.23 -8.83
CA ALA A 61 -5.29 -10.47 -7.97
C ALA A 61 -4.37 -11.49 -8.63
N GLY A 62 -3.12 -11.50 -8.23
CA GLY A 62 -2.16 -12.53 -8.63
C GLY A 62 -1.18 -12.85 -7.52
N GLN A 63 -0.49 -13.97 -7.67
CA GLN A 63 0.37 -14.53 -6.64
C GLN A 63 1.64 -15.17 -7.20
N ASN A 64 2.65 -15.24 -6.34
CA ASN A 64 3.83 -16.07 -6.48
C ASN A 64 4.15 -16.70 -5.11
N TRP A 65 3.56 -17.86 -4.83
CA TRP A 65 3.77 -18.62 -3.59
C TRP A 65 5.15 -19.25 -3.43
N TYR A 66 6.06 -18.99 -4.38
CA TYR A 66 7.43 -19.49 -4.37
C TYR A 66 8.46 -18.35 -4.42
N ALA A 67 8.03 -17.13 -4.11
CA ALA A 67 8.91 -15.97 -3.98
C ALA A 67 9.96 -16.19 -2.87
N SER A 68 11.23 -16.34 -3.28
CA SER A 68 12.35 -16.66 -2.38
C SER A 68 13.26 -15.47 -2.06
N GLU A 69 13.08 -14.34 -2.75
CA GLU A 69 13.87 -13.12 -2.60
C GLU A 69 13.08 -12.02 -1.90
N LEU A 70 13.75 -11.20 -1.08
CA LEU A 70 13.07 -10.15 -0.30
C LEU A 70 12.39 -9.08 -1.18
N GLY A 71 12.86 -8.88 -2.41
CA GLY A 71 12.25 -7.96 -3.38
C GLY A 71 11.17 -8.60 -4.27
N ALA A 72 11.01 -9.93 -4.22
CA ALA A 72 10.07 -10.63 -5.10
C ALA A 72 8.63 -10.29 -4.74
N ARG A 73 7.79 -10.04 -5.75
CA ARG A 73 6.35 -9.83 -5.57
C ARG A 73 5.70 -11.15 -5.16
N VAL A 74 5.20 -11.22 -3.94
CA VAL A 74 4.50 -12.40 -3.38
C VAL A 74 3.04 -12.42 -3.82
N ALA A 75 2.37 -11.27 -3.73
CA ALA A 75 0.98 -11.12 -4.17
C ALA A 75 0.69 -9.67 -4.56
N TRP A 76 -0.30 -9.49 -5.43
CA TRP A 76 -0.86 -8.19 -5.74
C TRP A 76 -2.38 -8.29 -5.85
N PHE A 77 -3.06 -7.17 -5.62
CA PHE A 77 -4.51 -7.09 -5.56
C PHE A 77 -4.98 -5.79 -6.16
N GLN A 78 -6.07 -5.86 -6.92
CA GLN A 78 -6.77 -4.74 -7.53
C GLN A 78 -8.19 -4.68 -6.97
N ILE A 79 -8.53 -3.56 -6.34
CA ILE A 79 -9.86 -3.32 -5.77
C ILE A 79 -10.51 -2.09 -6.38
N GLY A 80 -11.78 -2.20 -6.75
CA GLY A 80 -12.60 -1.09 -7.23
C GLY A 80 -13.19 -0.30 -6.08
N LEU A 81 -13.19 1.02 -6.19
CA LEU A 81 -13.87 1.91 -5.25
C LEU A 81 -15.28 2.21 -5.77
N PRO A 82 -16.32 2.07 -4.92
CA PRO A 82 -17.68 2.37 -5.32
C PRO A 82 -17.84 3.87 -5.63
N PRO A 83 -18.67 4.24 -6.63
CA PRO A 83 -18.84 5.64 -7.02
C PRO A 83 -19.57 6.48 -5.95
N GLY A 84 -19.35 7.78 -5.99
CA GLY A 84 -20.20 8.75 -5.28
C GLY A 84 -20.00 8.83 -3.77
N ARG A 85 -18.81 8.49 -3.25
CA ARG A 85 -18.50 8.68 -1.83
C ARG A 85 -17.44 9.75 -1.58
N ASP A 86 -17.75 10.61 -0.60
CA ASP A 86 -16.77 11.34 0.22
C ASP A 86 -16.17 10.39 1.28
N ALA A 87 -15.68 9.23 0.84
CA ALA A 87 -15.14 8.21 1.74
C ALA A 87 -13.63 8.29 1.80
N VAL A 88 -13.11 7.98 2.98
CA VAL A 88 -11.68 7.73 3.18
C VAL A 88 -11.22 6.62 2.22
N LEU A 89 -10.11 6.86 1.53
CA LEU A 89 -9.45 5.85 0.72
C LEU A 89 -9.03 4.68 1.62
N PRO A 90 -9.51 3.45 1.38
CA PRO A 90 -9.32 2.33 2.30
C PRO A 90 -7.94 1.68 2.18
N VAL A 91 -6.87 2.46 1.98
CA VAL A 91 -5.52 1.97 1.71
C VAL A 91 -4.99 1.09 2.85
N PHE A 92 -5.02 1.61 4.08
CA PHE A 92 -4.64 0.85 5.28
C PHE A 92 -5.38 -0.50 5.37
N ALA A 93 -6.71 -0.46 5.26
CA ALA A 93 -7.55 -1.65 5.37
C ALA A 93 -7.29 -2.66 4.23
N ALA A 94 -7.11 -2.18 3.00
CA ALA A 94 -6.83 -3.02 1.85
C ALA A 94 -5.50 -3.77 2.01
N VAL A 95 -4.43 -3.06 2.40
CA VAL A 95 -3.11 -3.65 2.64
C VAL A 95 -3.14 -4.67 3.78
N ALA A 96 -3.78 -4.34 4.91
CA ALA A 96 -3.93 -5.25 6.05
C ALA A 96 -4.70 -6.53 5.68
N GLU A 97 -5.81 -6.39 4.95
CA GLU A 97 -6.65 -7.52 4.56
C GLU A 97 -5.97 -8.40 3.50
N GLY A 98 -5.23 -7.81 2.56
CA GLY A 98 -4.43 -8.57 1.61
C GLY A 98 -3.29 -9.34 2.27
N ALA A 99 -2.61 -8.75 3.26
CA ALA A 99 -1.60 -9.46 4.02
C ALA A 99 -2.19 -10.58 4.88
N ALA A 100 -3.36 -10.35 5.48
CA ALA A 100 -4.09 -11.38 6.22
C ALA A 100 -4.51 -12.54 5.29
N ALA A 101 -4.90 -12.24 4.05
CA ALA A 101 -5.19 -13.26 3.04
C ALA A 101 -3.94 -14.08 2.68
N VAL A 102 -2.80 -13.42 2.42
CA VAL A 102 -1.51 -14.10 2.17
C VAL A 102 -1.08 -14.96 3.37
N GLY A 103 -1.29 -14.47 4.60
CA GLY A 103 -0.99 -15.18 5.84
C GLY A 103 -1.76 -16.50 6.02
N ARG A 104 -2.88 -16.68 5.31
CA ARG A 104 -3.61 -17.96 5.31
C ARG A 104 -2.89 -19.06 4.54
N VAL A 105 -2.05 -18.70 3.59
CA VAL A 105 -1.32 -19.63 2.72
C VAL A 105 0.08 -19.92 3.27
N GLY A 106 0.69 -18.96 3.94
CA GLY A 106 2.05 -19.12 4.42
C GLY A 106 2.51 -17.96 5.28
N THR A 107 3.82 -17.91 5.50
CA THR A 107 4.48 -16.84 6.24
C THR A 107 5.18 -15.91 5.25
N LEU A 108 4.83 -14.62 5.33
CA LEU A 108 5.44 -13.55 4.54
C LEU A 108 6.54 -12.87 5.36
N GLU A 109 7.78 -12.94 4.90
CA GLU A 109 8.85 -12.03 5.30
C GLU A 109 8.73 -10.76 4.44
N LEU A 110 8.00 -9.76 4.93
CA LEU A 110 7.71 -8.54 4.19
C LEU A 110 9.00 -7.76 3.91
N GLY A 111 9.29 -7.51 2.63
CA GLY A 111 10.38 -6.64 2.16
C GLY A 111 9.89 -5.24 1.78
N ALA A 112 8.74 -5.17 1.11
CA ALA A 112 8.14 -3.89 0.74
C ALA A 112 6.62 -4.00 0.51
N VAL A 113 5.95 -2.85 0.55
CA VAL A 113 4.57 -2.67 0.10
C VAL A 113 4.57 -1.60 -0.97
N GLN A 114 3.93 -1.87 -2.09
CA GLN A 114 3.70 -0.91 -3.15
C GLN A 114 2.21 -0.69 -3.32
N VAL A 115 1.75 0.56 -3.42
CA VAL A 115 0.33 0.90 -3.57
C VAL A 115 0.17 1.97 -4.63
N LEU A 116 -0.71 1.75 -5.59
CA LEU A 116 -1.19 2.74 -6.55
C LEU A 116 -2.59 3.20 -6.15
N VAL A 117 -2.77 4.50 -5.99
CA VAL A 117 -4.01 5.10 -5.46
C VAL A 117 -4.51 6.22 -6.37
N PRO A 118 -5.81 6.22 -6.76
CA PRO A 118 -6.40 7.27 -7.57
C PRO A 118 -6.82 8.45 -6.67
N LEU A 119 -6.04 9.54 -6.67
CA LEU A 119 -6.32 10.70 -5.81
C LEU A 119 -7.52 11.56 -6.26
N GLN A 120 -8.09 11.28 -7.44
CA GLN A 120 -9.30 11.98 -7.92
C GLN A 120 -10.53 11.70 -7.05
N VAL A 121 -10.48 10.68 -6.18
CA VAL A 121 -11.55 10.34 -5.26
C VAL A 121 -11.47 11.22 -4.03
N GLN A 122 -12.58 11.89 -3.68
CA GLN A 122 -12.63 12.76 -2.50
C GLN A 122 -12.46 11.95 -1.21
N SER A 123 -11.46 12.32 -0.39
CA SER A 123 -11.16 11.68 0.90
C SER A 123 -11.19 12.73 2.02
N LYS A 124 -11.64 12.31 3.21
CA LYS A 124 -11.59 13.12 4.44
C LYS A 124 -10.35 12.77 5.27
N ALA A 125 -9.36 13.66 5.26
CA ALA A 125 -8.05 13.54 5.92
C ALA A 125 -8.07 13.30 7.44
N ALA A 126 -9.17 13.69 8.12
CA ALA A 126 -9.18 13.92 9.57
C ALA A 126 -8.87 12.67 10.43
N HIS A 127 -9.00 11.47 9.88
CA HIS A 127 -8.78 10.22 10.60
C HIS A 127 -7.29 9.87 10.77
N LEU A 128 -6.40 10.39 9.93
CA LEU A 128 -4.96 10.06 9.98
C LEU A 128 -4.28 10.49 11.28
N ALA A 129 -4.69 11.65 11.81
CA ALA A 129 -4.20 12.15 13.09
C ALA A 129 -4.71 11.34 14.28
N ILE A 130 -5.87 10.68 14.14
CA ILE A 130 -6.52 9.90 15.20
C ILE A 130 -5.90 8.49 15.32
N GLY A 131 -5.41 7.93 14.20
CA GLY A 131 -4.84 6.57 14.18
C GLY A 131 -3.42 6.45 14.73
N ALA A 132 -2.70 7.56 14.91
CA ALA A 132 -1.29 7.54 15.25
C ALA A 132 -1.01 6.91 16.64
N ASP A 133 -1.92 7.10 17.59
CA ASP A 133 -1.80 6.56 18.95
C ASP A 133 -1.92 5.03 19.03
N TRP A 134 -2.39 4.38 17.97
CA TRP A 134 -2.37 2.91 17.88
C TRP A 134 -0.96 2.34 18.12
N PHE A 135 0.07 3.07 17.69
CA PHE A 135 1.47 2.65 17.76
C PHE A 135 2.19 3.09 19.05
N VAL A 136 1.49 3.68 20.02
CA VAL A 136 2.12 4.26 21.23
C VAL A 136 2.79 3.22 22.13
N ASN A 137 2.27 1.99 22.13
CA ASN A 137 2.73 0.91 23.00
C ASN A 137 3.71 -0.06 22.30
N GLU A 138 4.17 0.26 21.09
CA GLU A 138 5.19 -0.53 20.40
C GLU A 138 6.53 -0.48 21.14
N ASP A 139 7.29 -1.57 21.07
CA ASP A 139 8.63 -1.63 21.65
C ASP A 139 9.52 -0.57 20.97
N PRO A 140 10.12 0.38 21.72
CA PRO A 140 11.04 1.36 21.15
C PRO A 140 12.22 0.75 20.39
N GLN A 141 12.60 -0.50 20.68
CA GLN A 141 13.64 -1.23 19.96
C GLN A 141 13.17 -1.83 18.62
N ALA A 142 11.85 -1.96 18.40
CA ALA A 142 11.28 -2.43 17.14
C ALA A 142 11.29 -1.35 16.04
N ARG A 143 11.61 -0.10 16.38
CA ARG A 143 11.66 1.03 15.45
C ARG A 143 12.51 0.69 14.24
N THR A 144 11.92 0.87 13.06
CA THR A 144 12.54 0.47 11.81
C THR A 144 12.68 1.66 10.89
N GLN A 145 13.87 1.82 10.32
CA GLN A 145 14.11 2.74 9.21
C GLN A 145 13.55 2.15 7.92
N VAL A 146 12.83 2.98 7.17
CA VAL A 146 12.17 2.60 5.93
C VAL A 146 12.45 3.66 4.90
N ARG A 147 12.51 3.23 3.65
CA ARG A 147 12.53 4.14 2.51
C ARG A 147 11.13 4.25 1.94
N VAL A 148 10.73 5.48 1.62
CA VAL A 148 9.46 5.77 0.97
C VAL A 148 9.71 6.42 -0.37
N GLU A 149 9.08 5.90 -1.40
CA GLU A 149 9.16 6.42 -2.76
C GLU A 149 7.76 6.77 -3.24
N VAL A 150 7.63 7.95 -3.84
CA VAL A 150 6.37 8.48 -4.35
C VAL A 150 6.53 8.87 -5.80
N ASP A 151 5.70 8.31 -6.66
CA ASP A 151 5.64 8.63 -8.08
C ASP A 151 4.22 9.05 -8.47
N ALA A 152 4.07 10.27 -8.99
CA ALA A 152 2.79 10.84 -9.43
C ALA A 152 2.62 10.84 -10.96
N GLY A 153 3.57 10.26 -11.71
CA GLY A 153 3.58 10.30 -13.17
C GLY A 153 3.78 11.69 -13.78
N GLU A 154 3.81 11.78 -15.11
CA GLU A 154 3.80 13.07 -15.84
C GLU A 154 2.37 13.53 -16.16
N PRO A 155 2.07 14.86 -16.20
CA PRO A 155 2.97 15.99 -15.98
C PRO A 155 2.86 16.62 -14.58
N GLN A 156 2.27 15.92 -13.61
CA GLN A 156 2.11 16.45 -12.25
C GLN A 156 3.43 16.29 -11.50
N ALA A 157 4.37 17.18 -11.80
CA ALA A 157 5.64 17.29 -11.10
C ALA A 157 5.36 17.65 -9.64
N LEU A 158 5.12 16.63 -8.82
CA LEU A 158 5.10 16.75 -7.38
C LEU A 158 6.46 17.30 -6.98
N SER A 159 6.46 18.48 -6.36
CA SER A 159 7.67 19.03 -5.79
C SER A 159 7.95 18.30 -4.48
N GLY A 160 9.13 17.70 -4.35
CA GLY A 160 9.55 17.09 -3.09
C GLY A 160 9.49 18.07 -1.91
N ARG A 161 9.62 19.38 -2.17
CA ARG A 161 9.47 20.44 -1.16
C ARG A 161 8.03 20.58 -0.66
N ASP A 162 7.04 20.45 -1.53
CA ASP A 162 5.64 20.62 -1.17
C ASP A 162 5.16 19.42 -0.35
N LEU A 163 5.52 18.21 -0.78
CA LEU A 163 5.27 17.00 -0.01
C LEU A 163 5.93 17.06 1.37
N ARG A 164 7.21 17.47 1.44
CA ARG A 164 7.94 17.64 2.70
C ARG A 164 7.27 18.65 3.63
N SER A 165 6.88 19.81 3.10
CA SER A 165 6.18 20.85 3.88
C SER A 165 4.88 20.31 4.50
N VAL A 166 4.13 19.48 3.79
CA VAL A 166 2.92 18.85 4.32
C VAL A 166 3.27 17.81 5.40
N LEU A 167 4.25 16.94 5.13
CA LEU A 167 4.69 15.91 6.08
C LEU A 167 5.17 16.52 7.41
N ASP A 168 5.97 17.59 7.34
CA ASP A 168 6.47 18.31 8.52
C ASP A 168 5.34 18.98 9.32
N ARG A 169 4.31 19.48 8.64
CA ARG A 169 3.14 20.11 9.27
C ARG A 169 2.26 19.11 10.00
N LEU A 170 2.17 17.88 9.53
CA LEU A 170 1.34 16.85 10.18
C LEU A 170 1.91 16.38 11.52
N ARG A 171 3.20 16.63 11.81
CA ARG A 171 3.86 16.34 13.11
C ARG A 171 3.46 14.98 13.69
N LEU A 172 3.48 13.95 12.87
CA LEU A 172 3.10 12.60 13.29
C LEU A 172 4.16 12.10 14.28
N GLY A 173 3.85 12.10 15.58
CA GLY A 173 4.84 11.82 16.64
C GLY A 173 5.57 10.47 16.53
N TYR A 174 5.03 9.55 15.71
CA TYR A 174 5.54 8.19 15.50
C TYR A 174 6.22 7.97 14.15
N VAL A 175 6.22 8.98 13.26
CA VAL A 175 6.99 8.95 12.00
C VAL A 175 7.91 10.14 11.94
N ARG A 176 9.19 9.86 11.72
CA ARG A 176 10.20 10.91 11.50
C ARG A 176 10.68 10.81 10.07
N PHE A 177 10.50 11.88 9.31
CA PHE A 177 10.94 11.98 7.93
C PHE A 177 12.33 12.60 7.84
N HIS A 178 13.13 12.10 6.92
CA HIS A 178 14.50 12.53 6.66
C HIS A 178 14.69 12.83 5.17
N ASP A 179 15.78 13.47 4.78
CA ASP A 179 16.17 13.50 3.37
C ASP A 179 16.73 12.13 2.99
N ALA A 180 16.28 11.59 1.85
CA ALA A 180 16.88 10.37 1.31
C ALA A 180 18.33 10.63 0.88
N ASP A 181 19.18 9.62 1.05
CA ASP A 181 20.52 9.62 0.45
C ASP A 181 20.40 9.71 -1.09
N PRO A 182 20.92 10.78 -1.74
CA PRO A 182 20.84 10.94 -3.19
C PRO A 182 21.63 9.88 -3.96
N LEU A 183 22.55 9.16 -3.31
CA LEU A 183 23.31 8.06 -3.91
C LEU A 183 22.54 6.74 -3.93
N ARG A 184 21.43 6.63 -3.19
CA ARG A 184 20.60 5.43 -3.17
C ARG A 184 19.66 5.42 -4.38
N THR A 185 19.86 4.42 -5.25
CA THR A 185 19.01 4.14 -6.41
C THR A 185 17.56 3.90 -5.97
N PRO A 186 16.56 4.46 -6.65
CA PRO A 186 15.15 4.13 -6.41
C PRO A 186 14.91 2.63 -6.54
N LEU A 187 14.13 2.08 -5.61
CA LEU A 187 13.71 0.68 -5.66
C LEU A 187 12.55 0.56 -6.65
N MET A 188 12.89 0.34 -7.91
CA MET A 188 11.92 0.03 -8.96
C MET A 188 11.33 -1.37 -8.74
N LEU A 189 10.31 -1.48 -7.88
CA LEU A 189 9.52 -2.70 -7.70
C LEU A 189 8.37 -2.83 -8.70
N ALA A 190 8.36 -2.00 -9.76
CA ALA A 190 7.35 -2.01 -10.80
C ALA A 190 7.13 -3.46 -11.29
N PRO A 191 5.92 -4.02 -11.15
CA PRO A 191 5.75 -5.41 -11.46
C PRO A 191 5.65 -5.66 -12.97
N ASP A 192 6.08 -6.83 -13.42
CA ASP A 192 5.69 -7.33 -14.75
C ASP A 192 4.15 -7.35 -14.85
N GLY A 193 3.62 -6.69 -15.89
CA GLY A 193 2.17 -6.56 -16.16
C GLY A 193 1.54 -5.23 -15.72
N PHE A 194 2.30 -4.35 -15.06
CA PHE A 194 1.85 -3.01 -14.63
C PHE A 194 2.28 -1.92 -15.61
N GLY A 195 2.10 -2.21 -16.91
CA GLY A 195 2.79 -1.52 -18.01
C GLY A 195 2.60 0.00 -18.09
N ASP A 196 3.24 0.58 -19.10
CA ASP A 196 3.18 2.00 -19.48
C ASP A 196 1.74 2.57 -19.62
N ASP A 197 0.73 1.70 -19.69
CA ASP A 197 -0.67 2.03 -19.92
C ASP A 197 -1.37 2.74 -18.74
N TRP A 198 -0.84 2.70 -17.51
CA TRP A 198 -1.55 3.26 -16.34
C TRP A 198 -1.01 4.61 -15.85
N MET A 199 0.31 4.79 -15.83
CA MET A 199 0.97 6.02 -15.32
C MET A 199 1.94 6.64 -16.34
N GLY A 200 2.08 6.03 -17.52
CA GLY A 200 3.27 6.23 -18.33
C GLY A 200 4.53 5.69 -17.62
N PRO A 201 5.71 5.86 -18.22
CA PRO A 201 6.96 5.45 -17.61
C PRO A 201 7.23 6.21 -16.30
N THR A 202 7.61 5.49 -15.23
CA THR A 202 8.17 6.08 -14.01
C THR A 202 9.41 6.88 -14.37
N ARG A 203 9.40 8.20 -14.11
CA ARG A 203 10.50 9.08 -14.56
C ARG A 203 11.21 9.82 -13.43
N THR A 204 10.50 10.28 -12.39
CA THR A 204 11.12 11.00 -11.26
C THR A 204 10.40 10.73 -9.94
N PRO A 205 10.59 9.54 -9.34
CA PRO A 205 10.08 9.30 -7.99
C PRO A 205 10.78 10.22 -6.99
N ILE A 206 10.00 10.80 -6.06
CA ILE A 206 10.56 11.44 -4.86
C ILE A 206 10.82 10.33 -3.85
N ALA A 207 12.03 10.29 -3.30
CA ALA A 207 12.36 9.40 -2.20
C ALA A 207 12.64 10.19 -0.92
N PHE A 208 12.23 9.65 0.21
CA PHE A 208 12.63 10.11 1.54
C PHE A 208 12.73 8.92 2.49
N ASP A 209 13.62 9.03 3.47
CA ASP A 209 13.70 8.03 4.52
C ASP A 209 12.74 8.39 5.67
N ALA A 210 12.18 7.38 6.32
CA ALA A 210 11.33 7.54 7.48
C ALA A 210 11.69 6.53 8.57
N THR A 211 11.38 6.86 9.83
CA THR A 211 11.40 5.87 10.92
C THR A 211 9.98 5.60 11.37
N ILE A 212 9.54 4.35 11.34
CA ILE A 212 8.24 3.91 11.87
C ILE A 212 8.40 3.14 13.18
N SER A 213 7.29 2.95 13.91
CA SER A 213 7.27 2.28 15.22
C SER A 213 7.76 0.84 15.18
N ALA A 214 7.35 0.08 14.16
CA ALA A 214 7.76 -1.29 13.91
C ALA A 214 7.59 -1.65 12.43
N TRP A 215 8.36 -2.61 11.91
CA TRP A 215 8.15 -3.15 10.57
C TRP A 215 7.00 -4.16 10.55
N THR A 216 5.78 -3.64 10.60
CA THR A 216 4.54 -4.41 10.51
C THR A 216 3.69 -3.94 9.34
N VAL A 217 2.81 -4.80 8.85
CA VAL A 217 1.87 -4.46 7.77
C VAL A 217 1.00 -3.26 8.17
N ASP A 218 0.58 -3.17 9.42
CA ASP A 218 -0.26 -2.07 9.91
C ASP A 218 0.52 -0.75 9.89
N ALA A 219 1.75 -0.73 10.41
CA ALA A 219 2.58 0.48 10.41
C ALA A 219 2.89 0.96 8.98
N VAL A 220 3.19 0.02 8.08
CA VAL A 220 3.44 0.32 6.66
C VAL A 220 2.17 0.80 5.96
N GLY A 221 1.05 0.10 6.10
CA GLY A 221 -0.23 0.49 5.49
C GLY A 221 -0.72 1.85 5.97
N TRP A 222 -0.48 2.17 7.24
CA TRP A 222 -0.83 3.48 7.79
C TRP A 222 0.09 4.57 7.23
N LEU A 223 1.40 4.31 7.16
CA LEU A 223 2.35 5.22 6.52
C LEU A 223 1.99 5.51 5.06
N VAL A 224 1.65 4.48 4.27
CA VAL A 224 1.19 4.68 2.89
C VAL A 224 -0.04 5.59 2.86
N THR A 225 -1.03 5.34 3.73
CA THR A 225 -2.26 6.15 3.79
C THR A 225 -1.94 7.62 4.10
N VAL A 226 -1.00 7.88 5.02
CA VAL A 226 -0.51 9.23 5.32
C VAL A 226 0.11 9.88 4.10
N VAL A 227 1.01 9.18 3.40
CA VAL A 227 1.75 9.75 2.26
C VAL A 227 0.81 10.06 1.09
N VAL A 228 -0.13 9.16 0.79
CA VAL A 228 -1.19 9.35 -0.20
C VAL A 228 -1.99 10.63 0.11
N GLU A 229 -2.36 10.84 1.36
CA GLU A 229 -3.08 12.04 1.77
C GLU A 229 -2.21 13.30 1.70
N CYS A 230 -0.92 13.19 2.01
CA CYS A 230 0.01 14.31 1.85
C CYS A 230 0.13 14.73 0.39
N CYS A 231 0.17 13.78 -0.55
CA CYS A 231 0.15 14.06 -1.97
C CYS A 231 -1.13 14.81 -2.37
N ARG A 232 -2.28 14.36 -1.86
CA ARG A 232 -3.57 15.02 -2.08
C ARG A 232 -3.59 16.46 -1.54
N ILE A 233 -3.09 16.68 -0.33
CA ILE A 233 -2.98 18.02 0.30
C ILE A 233 -2.00 18.91 -0.48
N ALA A 234 -0.93 18.34 -1.02
CA ALA A 234 0.04 19.03 -1.87
C ALA A 234 -0.51 19.35 -3.28
N GLY A 235 -1.76 18.96 -3.59
CA GLY A 235 -2.43 19.30 -4.85
C GLY A 235 -2.18 18.31 -5.98
N VAL A 236 -1.73 17.08 -5.69
CA VAL A 236 -1.68 16.02 -6.71
C VAL A 236 -3.11 15.60 -7.05
N GLU A 237 -3.48 15.74 -8.32
CA GLU A 237 -4.80 15.40 -8.85
C GLU A 237 -4.79 14.05 -9.61
N GLY A 238 -3.61 13.52 -9.89
CA GLY A 238 -3.36 12.26 -10.59
C GLY A 238 -3.34 11.05 -9.66
N PRO A 239 -3.30 9.82 -10.18
CA PRO A 239 -2.96 8.67 -9.36
C PRO A 239 -1.54 8.80 -8.80
N VAL A 240 -1.28 8.20 -7.65
CA VAL A 240 0.07 8.14 -7.05
C VAL A 240 0.44 6.72 -6.72
N GLN A 241 1.66 6.35 -7.06
CA GLN A 241 2.30 5.14 -6.57
C GLN A 241 3.15 5.49 -5.35
N VAL A 242 2.95 4.76 -4.27
CA VAL A 242 3.76 4.83 -3.06
C VAL A 242 4.38 3.46 -2.81
N THR A 243 5.70 3.41 -2.73
CA THR A 243 6.45 2.23 -2.31
C THR A 243 7.05 2.50 -0.94
N VAL A 244 6.84 1.58 0.00
CA VAL A 244 7.52 1.59 1.30
C VAL A 244 8.31 0.30 1.40
N SER A 245 9.62 0.41 1.53
CA SER A 245 10.52 -0.73 1.68
C SER A 245 11.30 -0.63 2.97
N ARG A 246 11.57 -1.78 3.58
CA ARG A 246 12.57 -1.86 4.62
C ARG A 246 13.93 -1.67 3.97
N ASP A 247 14.81 -0.90 4.61
CA ASP A 247 16.21 -0.92 4.22
C ASP A 247 16.70 -2.37 4.33
N ALA A 248 17.11 -2.97 3.21
CA ALA A 248 17.96 -4.13 3.28
C ALA A 248 19.24 -3.65 3.97
N GLU A 249 19.60 -4.25 5.11
CA GLU A 249 20.95 -4.07 5.63
C GLU A 249 21.92 -4.33 4.47
N PRO A 250 22.90 -3.45 4.23
CA PRO A 250 24.03 -3.87 3.43
C PRO A 250 24.65 -5.08 4.14
N ALA A 251 24.68 -6.21 3.44
CA ALA A 251 25.37 -7.42 3.87
C ALA A 251 26.85 -7.14 4.17
#